data_AF-A0A2G4JBV7-F1
#
_entry.id   AF-A0A2G4JBV7-F1
#
_cell.length_a   1.000
_cell.length_b   1.000
_cell.length_c   1.000
_cell.angle_alpha   90.00
_cell.angle_beta   90.00
_cell.angle_gamma   90.00
#
_symmetry.space_group_name_H-M   'P 1'
#
loop_
_entity.id
_entity.type
_entity.pdbx_description
1 polymer ?
#
loop_
_entity_poly.entity_id
_entity_poly.type
_entity_poly.pdbx_seq_one_letter_code
_entity_poly.pdbx_strand_id
1 'polypeptide(L)' 'FDEKAGTVSYRWNADERRFAMPIKVGTKGAWQVIRPTAEWQTMSNKLGKALEVATELFYVNVAILDADGRPVK' A
#
# COMPACT_ATOMS: atom_id res chain seq x y z
N PHE A 1 -0.52 8.50 -3.82
CA PHE A 1 -0.73 8.98 -2.43
C PHE A 1 -1.12 10.45 -2.50
N ASP A 2 -1.94 10.95 -1.58
CA ASP A 2 -2.29 12.37 -1.52
C ASP A 2 -1.50 13.02 -0.38
N GLU A 3 -0.46 13.77 -0.74
CA GLU A 3 0.42 14.45 0.22
C GLU A 3 -0.31 15.57 0.98
N LYS A 4 -1.24 16.26 0.31
CA LYS A 4 -1.99 17.36 0.91
C LYS A 4 -3.04 16.84 1.90
N ALA A 5 -3.71 15.75 1.56
CA ALA A 5 -4.69 15.11 2.44
C ALA A 5 -4.06 14.20 3.50
N GLY A 6 -2.77 13.83 3.36
CA GLY A 6 -2.12 12.88 4.26
C GLY A 6 -2.75 11.50 4.21
N THR A 7 -3.14 11.05 3.01
CA THR A 7 -3.80 9.75 2.80
C THR A 7 -3.13 8.94 1.71
N VAL A 8 -3.37 7.63 1.74
CA VAL A 8 -2.99 6.72 0.67
C VAL A 8 -4.17 5.83 0.34
N SER A 9 -4.41 5.65 -0.96
CA SER A 9 -5.36 4.68 -1.46
C SER A 9 -4.61 3.45 -1.95
N TYR A 10 -5.16 2.27 -1.65
CA TYR A 10 -4.58 0.99 -2.01
C TYR A 10 -5.67 0.04 -2.50
N ARG A 11 -5.30 -0.86 -3.40
CA ARG A 11 -6.09 -2.01 -3.81
C ARG A 11 -5.15 -3.13 -4.22
N TRP A 12 -5.67 -4.35 -4.25
CA TRP A 12 -4.99 -5.47 -4.86
C TRP A 12 -5.39 -5.61 -6.31
N ASN A 13 -4.38 -5.76 -7.16
CA ASN A 13 -4.56 -6.18 -8.54
C ASN A 13 -4.14 -7.65 -8.64
N ALA A 14 -5.09 -8.55 -8.45
CA ALA A 14 -4.89 -9.99 -8.53
C ALA A 14 -6.12 -10.65 -9.18
N ASP A 15 -5.89 -11.60 -10.08
CA ASP A 15 -6.98 -12.32 -10.77
C ASP A 15 -7.69 -13.32 -9.83
N GLU A 16 -7.03 -13.71 -8.73
CA GLU A 16 -7.57 -14.62 -7.72
C GLU A 16 -8.35 -13.87 -6.65
N ARG A 17 -9.68 -14.00 -6.69
CA ARG A 17 -10.61 -13.31 -5.74
C ARG A 17 -10.39 -13.68 -4.28
N ARG A 18 -9.75 -14.83 -4.01
CA ARG A 18 -9.49 -15.32 -2.64
C ARG A 18 -8.07 -15.03 -2.15
N PHE A 19 -7.31 -14.19 -2.84
CA PHE A 19 -6.02 -13.75 -2.36
C PHE A 19 -6.17 -12.92 -1.07
N ALA A 20 -5.92 -13.55 0.08
CA ALA A 20 -6.22 -13.00 1.41
C ALA A 20 -4.97 -12.84 2.31
N MET A 21 -3.79 -12.71 1.71
CA MET A 21 -2.54 -12.55 2.47
C MET A 21 -2.40 -11.15 3.07
N PRO A 22 -2.41 -10.98 4.40
CA PRO A 22 -2.20 -9.68 5.03
C PRO A 22 -0.78 -9.15 4.76
N ILE A 23 -0.68 -7.88 4.38
CA ILE A 23 0.60 -7.18 4.17
C ILE A 23 0.86 -6.21 5.31
N LYS A 24 2.14 -6.03 5.65
CA LYS A 24 2.59 -4.95 6.53
C LYS A 24 3.03 -3.73 5.72
N VAL A 25 2.55 -2.56 6.12
CA VAL A 25 2.93 -1.24 5.59
C VAL A 25 3.35 -0.32 6.73
N GLY A 26 4.32 0.55 6.51
CA GLY A 26 4.85 1.42 7.57
C GLY A 26 6.33 1.71 7.42
N THR A 27 7.04 1.83 8.54
CA THR A 27 8.50 1.93 8.59
C THR A 27 9.08 0.85 9.49
N LYS A 28 10.39 0.63 9.41
CA LYS A 28 11.11 -0.28 10.32
C LYS A 28 10.82 0.07 11.79
N GLY A 29 10.08 -0.80 12.47
CA GLY A 29 9.69 -0.64 13.88
C GLY A 29 8.27 -0.09 14.12
N ALA A 30 7.56 0.35 13.07
CA ALA A 30 6.19 0.85 13.13
C ALA A 30 5.35 0.29 11.97
N TRP A 31 5.09 -1.01 12.01
CA TRP A 31 4.31 -1.72 10.99
C TRP A 31 2.82 -1.74 11.33
N GLN A 32 1.99 -1.41 10.35
CA GLN A 32 0.54 -1.65 10.37
C GLN A 32 0.21 -2.78 9.39
N VAL A 33 -0.68 -3.68 9.79
CA VAL A 33 -1.21 -4.71 8.88
C VAL A 33 -2.41 -4.16 8.12
N ILE A 34 -2.37 -4.25 6.80
CA ILE A 34 -3.52 -4.01 5.92
C ILE A 34 -4.00 -5.34 5.32
N ARG A 35 -5.31 -5.47 5.16
CA ARG A 35 -5.93 -6.65 4.57
C ARG A 35 -6.08 -6.47 3.06
N PRO A 36 -5.96 -7.55 2.28
CA PRO A 36 -6.28 -7.49 0.87
C PRO A 36 -7.73 -7.15 0.57
N THR A 37 -7.91 -6.45 -0.53
CA THR A 37 -9.17 -5.90 -1.00
C THR A 37 -9.07 -5.67 -2.50
N ALA A 38 -10.06 -6.14 -3.25
CA ALA A 38 -10.16 -5.85 -4.68
C ALA A 38 -10.65 -4.41 -4.92
N GLU A 39 -11.40 -3.86 -3.97
CA GLU A 39 -11.88 -2.49 -4.01
C GLU A 39 -10.83 -1.52 -3.47
N TRP A 40 -10.84 -0.30 -3.99
CA TRP A 40 -10.02 0.79 -3.47
C TRP A 40 -10.39 1.09 -2.02
N GLN A 41 -9.39 1.10 -1.15
CA GLN A 41 -9.52 1.55 0.23
C GLN A 41 -8.56 2.72 0.47
N THR A 42 -8.99 3.65 1.33
CA THR A 42 -8.19 4.80 1.73
C THR A 42 -7.86 4.71 3.21
N MET A 43 -6.60 4.98 3.55
CA MET A 43 -6.16 5.09 4.94
C MET A 43 -5.34 6.36 5.16
N SER A 44 -5.31 6.83 6.42
CA SER A 44 -4.40 7.90 6.81
C SER A 44 -2.96 7.45 6.64
N ASN A 45 -2.14 8.30 6.04
CA ASN A 45 -0.72 8.07 5.81
C ASN A 45 0.09 9.30 6.23
N LYS A 46 0.51 9.32 7.50
CA LYS A 46 1.40 10.35 8.03
C LYS A 46 2.85 10.21 7.55
N LEU A 47 3.20 9.09 6.93
CA LEU A 47 4.56 8.80 6.45
C LEU A 47 4.83 9.35 5.04
N GLY A 48 3.78 9.74 4.30
CA GLY A 48 3.93 10.26 2.94
C GLY A 48 4.71 9.29 2.04
N LYS A 49 5.76 9.80 1.39
CA LYS A 49 6.68 9.03 0.53
C LYS A 49 7.56 8.02 1.26
N ALA A 50 7.66 8.12 2.59
CA ALA A 50 8.42 7.19 3.42
C ALA A 50 7.62 5.93 3.80
N LEU A 51 6.37 5.79 3.31
CA LEU A 51 5.60 4.56 3.50
C LEU A 51 6.27 3.41 2.76
N GLU A 52 6.69 2.40 3.51
CA GLU A 52 7.27 1.16 2.97
C GLU A 52 6.25 0.02 3.01
N VAL A 53 6.42 -0.92 2.11
CA VAL A 53 5.72 -2.21 2.11
C VAL A 53 6.74 -3.27 2.47
N ALA A 54 6.46 -4.08 3.49
CA ALA A 54 7.35 -5.16 3.90
C ALA A 54 7.25 -6.35 2.92
N THR A 55 7.82 -6.20 1.72
CA THR A 55 7.78 -7.19 0.63
C THR A 55 8.71 -8.37 0.85
N GLU A 56 9.67 -8.27 1.78
CA GLU A 56 10.64 -9.35 2.07
C GLU A 56 10.00 -10.66 2.58
N LEU A 57 8.71 -10.64 2.94
CA LEU A 57 8.00 -11.80 3.47
C LEU A 57 6.95 -12.40 2.50
N PHE A 58 6.72 -11.80 1.31
CA PHE A 58 5.65 -12.21 0.39
C PHE A 58 6.03 -12.01 -1.09
N TYR A 59 5.64 -12.94 -1.98
CA TYR A 59 5.77 -12.78 -3.44
C TYR A 59 4.74 -11.77 -3.97
N VAL A 60 5.01 -10.47 -3.81
CA VAL A 60 4.10 -9.39 -4.19
C VAL A 60 4.86 -8.32 -4.96
N ASN A 61 4.32 -7.90 -6.10
CA ASN A 61 4.80 -6.73 -6.82
C ASN A 61 4.10 -5.48 -6.27
N VAL A 62 4.88 -4.45 -5.94
CA VAL A 62 4.34 -3.19 -5.40
C VAL A 62 4.56 -2.09 -6.43
N ALA A 63 3.48 -1.42 -6.80
CA ALA A 63 3.52 -0.19 -7.58
C ALA A 63 3.05 0.97 -6.71
N ILE A 64 3.94 1.93 -6.45
CA ILE A 64 3.60 3.16 -5.73
C ILE A 64 3.47 4.27 -6.76
N LEU A 65 2.29 4.88 -6.83
CA LEU A 65 1.97 5.94 -7.78
C LEU A 65 1.68 7.27 -7.04
N ASP A 66 2.06 8.38 -7.67
CA ASP A 66 1.64 9.72 -7.26
C ASP A 66 0.19 10.00 -7.65
N ALA A 67 -0.28 11.23 -7.39
CA ALA A 67 -1.66 11.63 -7.71
C ALA A 67 -1.93 11.67 -9.23
N ASP A 68 -0.90 11.84 -10.06
CA ASP A 68 -0.97 11.85 -11.52
C ASP A 68 -0.80 10.43 -12.10
N GLY A 69 -0.69 9.41 -11.25
CA GLY A 69 -0.53 8.00 -11.64
C GLY A 69 0.89 7.63 -12.07
N ARG A 70 1.89 8.45 -11.79
CA ARG A 70 3.30 8.19 -12.15
C ARG A 70 4.02 7.40 -11.05
N PRO A 71 4.94 6.48 -11.40
CA PRO A 71 5.76 5.77 -10.43
C PRO A 71 6.60 6.73 -9.58
N VAL A 72 6.64 6.48 -8.27
CA VAL A 72 7.38 7.30 -7.29
C VAL A 72 8.67 6.62 -6.82
N LYS A 73 8.91 5.37 -7.27
CA LYS A 73 10.11 4.56 -7.05
C LYS A 73 10.48 3.86 -8.35
#